data_AF-A0A8S9BJI9-F1
#
_entry.id   AF-A0A8S9BJI9-F1
#
_cell.length_a   1.000
_cell.length_b   1.000
_cell.length_c   1.000
_cell.angle_alpha   90.00
_cell.angle_beta   90.00
_cell.angle_gamma   90.00
#
_symmetry.space_group_name_H-M   'P 1'
#
loop_
_entity.id
_entity.type
_entity.pdbx_description
1 polymer ?
#
loop_
_entity_poly.entity_id
_entity_poly.type
_entity_poly.pdbx_seq_one_letter_code
_entity_poly.pdbx_strand_id
1 'polypeptide(L)'
;MKYETATILIAFFGLTSAAPMPAPKNVFSIPRAMLRGREVPQEHSHNRFLDGVRVNLNINNPAGIQDPIFGLLGNAAAAAGAGTIANLDCLHQATADQAFTNAKAAGNVTGQADALLYAALERNTGSVGLASVLCNETAVNPEIQAIQAHQDPASANAASVNKGIVLALAQQLASIGADPQEALLSGTFAPGTIGDPTGAGNTCDVADDIEGCIFSQNLIVNDASAAEIDAAVAGVASAASASAAVNASAAACPAAADAAASPAVAATAAGTNVQSFTGTLGGAAPAVVSSTGDRPFSVNGATFVNEGAALQRSCSVQNTACANAANSGALAGTSVSDCNAQEDACNAAASAKVKRAALDFGSCSDPAVEFAVGLDGRKEASFQAVNQADFNHGSALNIGVIASFICSELSSSCQAGADALAACTAAQAAAKAATGQAAADAFNSALGVSASKKRAVLNANVQTFTGALGGAAPAVVQSSGDRPFAVNGATFVNKAAALQRSCSVQNTACSNAANSGALAGSSVADCNAQEDACNAAA
;
A
#
# COMPACT_ATOMS: atom_id res chain seq x y z
N MET A 1 -27.70 61.77 -38.42
CA MET A 1 -26.90 60.63 -38.91
C MET A 1 -25.94 60.27 -37.78
N LYS A 2 -26.44 59.51 -36.79
CA LYS A 2 -26.03 58.13 -36.44
C LYS A 2 -24.55 58.01 -36.08
N TYR A 3 -24.27 58.02 -34.77
CA TYR A 3 -23.03 57.57 -34.17
C TYR A 3 -23.12 56.05 -33.96
N GLU A 4 -22.19 55.28 -34.53
CA GLU A 4 -22.01 53.86 -34.20
C GLU A 4 -20.71 53.70 -33.42
N THR A 5 -20.86 53.50 -32.11
CA THR A 5 -19.85 52.99 -31.20
C THR A 5 -19.73 51.48 -31.38
N ALA A 6 -18.58 51.01 -31.88
CA ALA A 6 -18.24 49.60 -31.93
C ALA A 6 -17.70 49.14 -30.57
N THR A 7 -18.51 48.38 -29.83
CA THR A 7 -18.12 47.72 -28.59
C THR A 7 -17.33 46.45 -28.93
N ILE A 8 -16.01 46.48 -28.73
CA ILE A 8 -15.15 45.30 -28.84
C ILE A 8 -15.32 44.47 -27.56
N LEU A 9 -16.06 43.36 -27.66
CA LEU A 9 -16.15 42.31 -26.64
C LEU A 9 -14.92 41.40 -26.77
N ILE A 10 -13.90 41.64 -25.94
CA ILE A 10 -12.80 40.67 -25.74
C ILE A 10 -13.32 39.62 -24.76
N ALA A 11 -13.77 38.48 -25.29
CA ALA A 11 -14.00 37.29 -24.49
C ALA A 11 -12.64 36.70 -24.09
N PHE A 12 -12.22 36.92 -22.85
CA PHE A 12 -11.14 36.16 -22.23
C PHE A 12 -11.65 34.73 -21.98
N PHE A 13 -11.43 33.84 -22.95
CA PHE A 13 -11.40 32.41 -22.66
C PHE A 13 -10.10 32.14 -21.89
N GLY A 14 -10.20 32.16 -20.56
CA GLY A 14 -9.18 31.58 -19.70
C GLY A 14 -9.16 30.07 -19.93
N LEU A 15 -8.31 29.59 -20.83
CA LEU A 15 -7.88 28.21 -20.80
C LEU A 15 -7.06 28.02 -19.53
N THR A 16 -7.70 27.54 -18.46
CA THR A 16 -6.98 26.92 -17.35
C THR A 16 -6.32 25.66 -17.90
N SER A 17 -5.03 25.74 -18.27
CA SER A 17 -4.25 24.52 -18.44
C SER A 17 -4.19 23.83 -17.09
N ALA A 18 -4.85 22.68 -16.95
CA ALA A 18 -4.62 21.81 -15.81
C ALA A 18 -3.12 21.46 -15.86
N ALA A 19 -2.35 22.00 -14.92
CA ALA A 19 -1.00 21.52 -14.71
C ALA A 19 -1.10 20.02 -14.40
N PRO A 20 -0.20 19.18 -14.93
CA PRO A 20 -0.19 17.77 -14.60
C PRO A 20 -0.09 17.64 -13.07
N MET A 21 -1.10 17.02 -12.46
CA MET A 21 -1.07 16.74 -11.04
C MET A 21 0.14 15.85 -10.74
N PRO A 22 0.88 16.08 -9.64
CA PRO A 22 1.91 15.16 -9.22
C PRO A 22 1.29 13.77 -9.08
N ALA A 23 1.84 12.79 -9.80
CA ALA A 23 1.40 11.40 -9.65
C ALA A 23 1.68 10.99 -8.20
N PRO A 24 0.69 10.44 -7.49
CA PRO A 24 0.85 10.12 -6.09
C PRO A 24 1.99 9.10 -5.90
N LYS A 25 2.98 9.45 -5.07
CA LYS A 25 4.21 8.64 -4.91
C LYS A 25 4.00 7.38 -4.08
N ASN A 26 2.98 7.35 -3.21
CA ASN A 26 2.55 6.12 -2.52
C ASN A 26 1.53 5.38 -3.41
N VAL A 27 1.57 4.06 -3.55
CA VAL A 27 0.51 3.27 -4.20
C VAL A 27 0.10 2.19 -3.21
N PHE A 28 -0.93 2.46 -2.42
CA PHE A 28 -1.44 1.52 -1.43
C PHE A 28 -2.37 0.53 -2.13
N SER A 29 -1.89 -0.69 -2.39
CA SER A 29 -2.75 -1.79 -2.83
C SER A 29 -3.29 -2.55 -1.62
N ILE A 30 -4.50 -2.21 -1.19
CA ILE A 30 -5.23 -2.98 -0.17
C ILE A 30 -6.04 -4.08 -0.88
N PRO A 31 -5.98 -5.35 -0.43
CA PRO A 31 -6.80 -6.40 -0.99
C PRO A 31 -8.30 -6.13 -0.79
N ARG A 32 -9.08 -6.16 -1.89
CA ARG A 32 -10.55 -5.97 -1.99
C ARG A 32 -11.40 -6.78 -0.98
N ALA A 33 -10.83 -7.80 -0.33
CA ALA A 33 -11.54 -8.64 0.65
C ALA A 33 -11.87 -7.93 1.98
N MET A 34 -11.32 -6.73 2.22
CA MET A 34 -11.58 -5.94 3.43
C MET A 34 -12.68 -4.87 3.25
N LEU A 35 -13.28 -4.78 2.07
CA LEU A 35 -14.32 -3.81 1.69
C LEU A 35 -15.71 -4.46 1.58
N ARG A 36 -16.15 -5.16 2.64
CA ARG A 36 -17.56 -5.58 2.71
C ARG A 36 -18.39 -4.45 3.33
N GLY A 37 -19.23 -3.84 2.50
CA GLY A 37 -20.44 -3.08 2.84
C GLY A 37 -20.35 -2.14 4.05
N ARG A 38 -19.93 -0.90 3.82
CA ARG A 38 -20.04 0.18 4.83
C ARG A 38 -21.23 1.06 4.49
N GLU A 39 -22.33 0.88 5.20
CA GLU A 39 -23.41 1.88 5.29
C GLU A 39 -22.99 2.95 6.32
N VAL A 40 -22.01 3.79 5.98
CA VAL A 40 -21.73 5.02 6.74
C VAL A 40 -21.92 6.24 5.86
N PRO A 41 -22.43 7.36 6.41
CA PRO A 41 -22.76 8.53 5.61
C PRO A 41 -21.51 9.19 4.99
N GLN A 42 -21.61 9.46 3.69
CA GLN A 42 -20.92 10.45 2.84
C GLN A 42 -19.60 11.03 3.36
N GLU A 43 -18.47 10.69 2.72
CA GLU A 43 -17.20 11.45 2.61
C GLU A 43 -16.07 10.53 2.06
N HIS A 44 -16.37 9.74 1.02
CA HIS A 44 -15.39 8.84 0.38
C HIS A 44 -14.54 9.53 -0.70
N SER A 45 -14.55 10.87 -0.75
CA SER A 45 -13.86 11.68 -1.74
C SER A 45 -12.34 11.46 -1.73
N HIS A 46 -11.75 11.26 -0.55
CA HIS A 46 -10.31 11.13 -0.32
C HIS A 46 -9.94 9.77 0.32
N ASN A 47 -10.59 8.68 -0.14
CA ASN A 47 -10.52 7.34 0.48
C ASN A 47 -9.11 6.85 0.78
N ARG A 48 -8.14 7.16 -0.08
CA ARG A 48 -6.74 6.79 0.14
C ARG A 48 -6.17 7.29 1.46
N PHE A 49 -6.45 8.54 1.86
CA PHE A 49 -5.95 9.07 3.12
C PHE A 49 -6.74 8.53 4.31
N LEU A 50 -8.04 8.27 4.13
CA LEU A 50 -8.84 7.54 5.11
C LEU A 50 -8.26 6.15 5.38
N ASP A 51 -7.81 5.44 4.35
CA ASP A 51 -7.18 4.13 4.50
C ASP A 51 -5.85 4.20 5.24
N GLY A 52 -4.97 5.15 4.87
CA GLY A 52 -3.71 5.39 5.57
C GLY A 52 -3.92 5.71 7.05
N VAL A 53 -4.84 6.64 7.35
CA VAL A 53 -5.20 6.99 8.73
C VAL A 53 -5.83 5.82 9.47
N ARG A 54 -6.72 5.04 8.84
CA ARG A 54 -7.35 3.86 9.46
C ARG A 54 -6.31 2.84 9.89
N VAL A 55 -5.31 2.56 9.04
CA VAL A 55 -4.21 1.65 9.38
C VAL A 55 -3.44 2.17 10.59
N ASN A 56 -3.06 3.44 10.61
CA ASN A 56 -2.24 4.00 11.68
C ASN A 56 -3.03 4.22 12.98
N LEU A 57 -4.31 4.60 12.91
CA LEU A 57 -5.21 4.72 14.06
C LEU A 57 -5.35 3.36 14.78
N ASN A 58 -5.52 2.27 14.02
CA ASN A 58 -5.71 0.93 14.56
C ASN A 58 -4.47 0.34 15.26
N ILE A 59 -3.29 0.93 15.11
CA ILE A 59 -2.08 0.53 15.86
C ILE A 59 -2.30 0.74 17.37
N ASN A 60 -2.88 1.88 17.74
CA ASN A 60 -3.23 2.21 19.12
C ASN A 60 -4.36 3.26 19.13
N ASN A 61 -5.57 2.84 19.50
CA ASN A 61 -6.78 3.65 19.47
C ASN A 61 -7.43 3.71 20.85
N PRO A 62 -6.85 4.43 21.82
CA PRO A 62 -7.34 4.47 23.20
C PRO A 62 -8.71 5.15 23.31
N ALA A 63 -9.03 6.04 22.37
CA ALA A 63 -10.32 6.72 22.32
C ALA A 63 -11.44 5.83 21.73
N GLY A 64 -11.11 4.69 21.10
CA GLY A 64 -12.10 3.82 20.46
C GLY A 64 -12.85 4.49 19.31
N ILE A 65 -12.16 5.38 18.56
CA ILE A 65 -12.70 6.01 17.35
C ILE A 65 -12.98 4.92 16.32
N GLN A 66 -14.22 4.81 15.85
CA GLN A 66 -14.65 3.65 15.06
C GLN A 66 -14.00 3.62 13.66
N ASP A 67 -13.95 4.77 13.01
CA ASP A 67 -13.43 4.92 11.66
C ASP A 67 -13.05 6.39 11.39
N PRO A 68 -11.96 6.68 10.66
CA PRO A 68 -11.62 8.08 10.33
C PRO A 68 -12.68 8.80 9.52
N ILE A 69 -13.56 8.11 8.78
CA ILE A 69 -14.61 8.80 8.02
C ILE A 69 -15.52 9.65 8.92
N PHE A 70 -15.76 9.22 10.17
CA PHE A 70 -16.59 9.96 11.12
C PHE A 70 -16.02 11.33 11.48
N GLY A 71 -14.70 11.53 11.39
CA GLY A 71 -14.07 12.82 11.62
C GLY A 71 -14.37 13.85 10.52
N LEU A 72 -14.68 13.38 9.31
CA LEU A 72 -15.04 14.24 8.18
C LEU A 72 -16.52 14.61 8.13
N LEU A 73 -17.35 14.01 9.00
CA LEU A 73 -18.79 14.27 9.02
C LEU A 73 -19.15 15.45 9.92
N GLY A 74 -20.35 15.98 9.68
CA GLY A 74 -21.01 16.89 10.60
C GLY A 74 -21.26 16.22 11.96
N ASN A 75 -21.26 17.02 13.03
CA ASN A 75 -21.25 16.52 14.42
C ASN A 75 -22.36 15.50 14.74
N ALA A 76 -23.55 15.62 14.14
CA ALA A 76 -24.63 14.67 14.35
C ALA A 76 -24.28 13.24 13.92
N ALA A 77 -23.61 13.08 12.77
CA ALA A 77 -23.18 11.78 12.27
C ALA A 77 -21.84 11.34 12.90
N ALA A 78 -20.93 12.28 13.14
CA ALA A 78 -19.65 12.04 13.82
C ALA A 78 -19.83 11.36 15.19
N ALA A 79 -20.89 11.70 15.92
CA ALA A 79 -21.21 11.13 17.24
C ALA A 79 -21.32 9.60 17.24
N ALA A 80 -21.73 8.97 16.13
CA ALA A 80 -21.87 7.52 16.04
C ALA A 80 -20.51 6.78 16.07
N GLY A 81 -19.42 7.46 15.70
CA GLY A 81 -18.08 6.87 15.61
C GLY A 81 -17.02 7.54 16.48
N ALA A 82 -17.39 8.52 17.30
CA ALA A 82 -16.46 9.35 18.05
C ALA A 82 -15.71 8.61 19.19
N GLY A 83 -16.20 7.44 19.60
CA GLY A 83 -15.66 6.73 20.75
C GLY A 83 -15.80 7.56 22.03
N THR A 84 -14.69 7.82 22.73
CA THR A 84 -14.66 8.64 23.95
C THR A 84 -14.42 10.14 23.69
N ILE A 85 -14.26 10.56 22.43
CA ILE A 85 -14.08 11.97 22.08
C ILE A 85 -15.41 12.72 22.28
N ALA A 86 -15.46 13.58 23.30
CA ALA A 86 -16.66 14.35 23.64
C ALA A 86 -16.82 15.62 22.80
N ASN A 87 -15.72 16.28 22.46
CA ASN A 87 -15.73 17.48 21.63
C ASN A 87 -15.70 17.08 20.14
N LEU A 88 -16.89 17.00 19.53
CA LEU A 88 -17.03 16.53 18.15
C LEU A 88 -16.43 17.49 17.12
N ASP A 89 -16.29 18.78 17.46
CA ASP A 89 -15.55 19.73 16.62
C ASP A 89 -14.05 19.38 16.53
N CYS A 90 -13.56 18.63 17.52
CA CYS A 90 -12.19 18.14 17.59
C CYS A 90 -12.01 16.68 17.15
N LEU A 91 -13.07 15.94 16.78
CA LEU A 91 -12.94 14.53 16.38
C LEU A 91 -12.00 14.36 15.18
N HIS A 92 -12.08 15.27 14.21
CA HIS A 92 -11.19 15.29 13.04
C HIS A 92 -9.71 15.39 13.47
N GLN A 93 -9.38 16.43 14.25
CA GLN A 93 -8.03 16.66 14.74
C GLN A 93 -7.54 15.51 15.62
N ALA A 94 -8.37 15.03 16.54
CA ALA A 94 -8.02 13.94 17.45
C ALA A 94 -7.71 12.63 16.68
N THR A 95 -8.47 12.35 15.61
CA THR A 95 -8.23 11.19 14.75
C THR A 95 -6.90 11.30 14.01
N ALA A 96 -6.62 12.46 13.41
CA ALA A 96 -5.37 12.73 12.73
C ALA A 96 -4.17 12.66 13.69
N ASP A 97 -4.31 13.27 14.86
CA ASP A 97 -3.27 13.38 15.88
C ASP A 97 -2.90 12.01 16.49
N GLN A 98 -3.89 11.15 16.75
CA GLN A 98 -3.64 9.79 17.21
C GLN A 98 -2.97 8.94 16.12
N ALA A 99 -3.43 9.02 14.87
CA ALA A 99 -2.82 8.30 13.76
C ALA A 99 -1.37 8.76 13.51
N PHE A 100 -1.11 10.06 13.55
CA PHE A 100 0.23 10.64 13.42
C PHE A 100 1.15 10.18 14.56
N THR A 101 0.67 10.20 15.81
CA THR A 101 1.41 9.68 16.97
C THR A 101 1.85 8.24 16.74
N ASN A 102 0.93 7.39 16.28
CA ASN A 102 1.20 5.98 16.02
C ASN A 102 2.20 5.80 14.86
N ALA A 103 2.04 6.56 13.79
CA ALA A 103 2.95 6.53 12.64
C ALA A 103 4.37 7.02 13.01
N LYS A 104 4.47 8.07 13.81
CA LYS A 104 5.73 8.62 14.33
C LYS A 104 6.45 7.62 15.24
N ALA A 105 5.72 6.96 16.14
CA ALA A 105 6.26 5.90 16.99
C ALA A 105 6.77 4.69 16.17
N ALA A 106 6.14 4.41 15.02
CA ALA A 106 6.55 3.35 14.10
C ALA A 106 7.67 3.75 13.12
N GLY A 107 8.09 5.02 13.09
CA GLY A 107 9.01 5.55 12.07
C GLY A 107 8.43 5.51 10.65
N ASN A 108 7.11 5.49 10.52
CA ASN A 108 6.38 5.42 9.26
C ASN A 108 6.13 6.84 8.72
N VAL A 109 7.02 7.36 7.87
CA VAL A 109 6.88 8.70 7.28
C VAL A 109 5.65 8.80 6.38
N THR A 110 5.33 7.74 5.62
CA THR A 110 4.10 7.68 4.81
C THR A 110 2.85 7.80 5.68
N GLY A 111 2.79 7.07 6.80
CA GLY A 111 1.66 7.18 7.74
C GLY A 111 1.58 8.54 8.44
N GLN A 112 2.71 9.20 8.67
CA GLN A 112 2.75 10.58 9.17
C GLN A 112 2.19 11.54 8.12
N ALA A 113 2.60 11.42 6.85
CA ALA A 113 2.09 12.21 5.75
C ALA A 113 0.58 12.01 5.56
N ASP A 114 0.08 10.77 5.52
CA ASP A 114 -1.35 10.47 5.38
C ASP A 114 -2.18 11.13 6.51
N ALA A 115 -1.65 11.15 7.74
CA ALA A 115 -2.31 11.81 8.86
C ALA A 115 -2.30 13.35 8.75
N LEU A 116 -1.22 13.95 8.23
CA LEU A 116 -1.17 15.39 7.95
C LEU A 116 -2.13 15.78 6.81
N LEU A 117 -2.17 14.99 5.73
CA LEU A 117 -3.10 15.22 4.62
C LEU A 117 -4.55 15.09 5.10
N TYR A 118 -4.85 14.06 5.87
CA TYR A 118 -6.16 13.91 6.50
C TYR A 118 -6.49 15.11 7.40
N ALA A 119 -5.57 15.58 8.26
CA ALA A 119 -5.80 16.74 9.12
C ALA A 119 -6.17 18.01 8.35
N ALA A 120 -5.69 18.14 7.10
CA ALA A 120 -6.03 19.25 6.23
C ALA A 120 -7.40 19.08 5.57
N LEU A 121 -7.95 17.88 5.39
CA LEU A 121 -9.18 17.67 4.63
C LEU A 121 -10.36 18.50 5.18
N GLU A 122 -11.25 18.88 4.25
CA GLU A 122 -12.48 19.56 4.58
C GLU A 122 -13.41 18.63 5.38
N ARG A 123 -14.01 19.15 6.46
CA ARG A 123 -15.14 18.48 7.11
C ARG A 123 -16.43 18.93 6.45
N ASN A 124 -17.31 17.97 6.19
CA ASN A 124 -18.64 18.24 5.68
C ASN A 124 -19.53 18.87 6.76
N THR A 125 -20.02 20.08 6.48
CA THR A 125 -20.90 20.84 7.37
C THR A 125 -22.39 20.60 7.11
N GLY A 126 -22.72 19.79 6.10
CA GLY A 126 -24.08 19.46 5.68
C GLY A 126 -24.79 20.60 4.94
N SER A 127 -24.08 21.64 4.53
CA SER A 127 -24.64 22.77 3.79
C SER A 127 -23.58 23.51 2.98
N VAL A 128 -23.84 23.72 1.69
CA VAL A 128 -22.93 24.45 0.80
C VAL A 128 -22.72 25.89 1.27
N GLY A 129 -21.46 26.26 1.42
CA GLY A 129 -21.00 27.60 1.84
C GLY A 129 -20.93 27.79 3.36
N LEU A 130 -21.24 26.78 4.16
CA LEU A 130 -21.12 26.83 5.61
C LEU A 130 -19.68 26.46 6.02
N ALA A 131 -18.98 27.42 6.60
CA ALA A 131 -17.65 27.22 7.16
C ALA A 131 -17.68 26.21 8.33
N SER A 132 -16.67 25.34 8.37
CA SER A 132 -16.50 24.35 9.42
C SER A 132 -16.07 25.00 10.73
N VAL A 133 -16.67 24.56 11.84
CA VAL A 133 -16.20 24.93 13.18
C VAL A 133 -14.83 24.30 13.41
N LEU A 134 -13.84 25.12 13.75
CA LEU A 134 -12.48 24.68 14.02
C LEU A 134 -12.37 24.07 15.43
N CYS A 135 -11.54 23.04 15.57
CA CYS A 135 -11.18 22.50 16.87
C CYS A 135 -10.45 23.57 17.71
N ASN A 136 -10.82 23.65 19.00
CA ASN A 136 -10.26 24.60 19.96
C ASN A 136 -9.35 23.93 21.00
N GLU A 137 -9.07 22.64 20.84
CA GLU A 137 -8.17 21.87 21.70
C GLU A 137 -6.77 21.80 21.11
N THR A 138 -5.78 21.65 21.99
CA THR A 138 -4.38 21.54 21.58
C THR A 138 -4.07 20.11 21.15
N ALA A 139 -3.56 19.93 19.93
CA ALA A 139 -3.08 18.63 19.47
C ALA A 139 -1.80 18.23 20.22
N VAL A 140 -1.61 16.93 20.43
CA VAL A 140 -0.40 16.35 21.02
C VAL A 140 0.80 16.60 20.10
N ASN A 141 0.63 16.45 18.79
CA ASN A 141 1.70 16.67 17.83
C ASN A 141 1.69 18.10 17.29
N PRO A 142 2.81 18.84 17.39
CA PRO A 142 2.91 20.20 16.87
C PRO A 142 2.71 20.26 15.35
N GLU A 143 3.05 19.18 14.63
CA GLU A 143 2.82 19.07 13.19
C GLU A 143 1.31 19.09 12.86
N ILE A 144 0.50 18.40 13.65
CA ILE A 144 -0.96 18.39 13.51
C ILE A 144 -1.56 19.72 13.99
N GLN A 145 -1.03 20.28 15.09
CA GLN A 145 -1.46 21.58 15.62
C GLN A 145 -1.29 22.73 14.61
N ALA A 146 -0.29 22.63 13.73
CA ALA A 146 0.02 23.64 12.73
C ALA A 146 -0.93 23.62 11.51
N ILE A 147 -1.77 22.59 11.38
CA ILE A 147 -2.67 22.40 10.26
C ILE A 147 -4.10 22.71 10.69
N GLN A 148 -4.82 23.48 9.87
CA GLN A 148 -6.27 23.66 9.98
C GLN A 148 -6.96 22.82 8.91
N ALA A 149 -8.21 22.43 9.15
CA ALA A 149 -9.04 21.78 8.14
C ALA A 149 -9.49 22.80 7.07
N HIS A 150 -9.51 22.37 5.81
CA HIS A 150 -10.08 23.14 4.71
C HIS A 150 -11.51 23.57 5.04
N GLN A 151 -11.89 24.72 4.50
CA GLN A 151 -13.23 25.26 4.60
C GLN A 151 -14.01 24.97 3.30
N ASP A 152 -15.33 24.92 3.42
CA ASP A 152 -16.22 24.76 2.27
C ASP A 152 -15.85 25.76 1.16
N PRO A 153 -15.61 25.31 -0.09
CA PRO A 153 -15.12 26.16 -1.17
C PRO A 153 -16.07 27.31 -1.57
N ALA A 154 -17.37 27.20 -1.26
CA ALA A 154 -18.35 28.25 -1.44
C ALA A 154 -18.46 29.22 -0.24
N SER A 155 -17.73 28.97 0.85
CA SER A 155 -17.70 29.86 2.02
C SER A 155 -16.88 31.13 1.77
N ALA A 156 -17.11 32.15 2.60
CA ALA A 156 -16.45 33.44 2.45
C ALA A 156 -14.92 33.31 2.64
N ASN A 157 -14.15 33.77 1.64
CA ASN A 157 -12.68 33.73 1.60
C ASN A 157 -12.06 32.33 1.56
N ALA A 158 -12.84 31.28 1.25
CA ALA A 158 -12.38 29.89 1.24
C ALA A 158 -11.08 29.70 0.45
N ALA A 159 -11.00 30.22 -0.78
CA ALA A 159 -9.80 30.08 -1.62
C ALA A 159 -8.51 30.62 -0.96
N SER A 160 -8.59 31.72 -0.19
CA SER A 160 -7.41 32.26 0.50
C SER A 160 -7.08 31.47 1.77
N VAL A 161 -8.10 30.99 2.48
CA VAL A 161 -7.95 30.20 3.70
C VAL A 161 -7.37 28.82 3.38
N ASN A 162 -7.99 28.14 2.41
CA ASN A 162 -7.58 26.83 1.91
C ASN A 162 -6.17 26.86 1.31
N LYS A 163 -5.82 27.90 0.55
CA LYS A 163 -4.43 28.10 0.12
C LYS A 163 -3.47 28.14 1.31
N GLY A 164 -3.79 28.93 2.34
CA GLY A 164 -2.96 29.02 3.55
C GLY A 164 -2.79 27.67 4.25
N ILE A 165 -3.83 26.85 4.25
CA ILE A 165 -3.83 25.48 4.78
C ILE A 165 -2.90 24.57 3.97
N VAL A 166 -3.01 24.56 2.64
CA VAL A 166 -2.13 23.77 1.77
C VAL A 166 -0.66 24.16 1.96
N LEU A 167 -0.36 25.44 2.10
CA LEU A 167 1.02 25.89 2.33
C LEU A 167 1.53 25.50 3.72
N ALA A 168 0.69 25.56 4.76
CA ALA A 168 1.06 25.08 6.09
C ALA A 168 1.28 23.56 6.10
N LEU A 169 0.40 22.80 5.44
CA LEU A 169 0.55 21.36 5.25
C LEU A 169 1.87 21.02 4.54
N ALA A 170 2.20 21.72 3.45
CA ALA A 170 3.46 21.53 2.74
C ALA A 170 4.68 21.74 3.64
N GLN A 171 4.65 22.74 4.52
CA GLN A 171 5.72 22.97 5.50
C GLN A 171 5.83 21.82 6.51
N GLN A 172 4.71 21.25 6.97
CA GLN A 172 4.73 20.11 7.88
C GLN A 172 5.23 18.84 7.17
N LEU A 173 4.79 18.58 5.94
CA LEU A 173 5.29 17.48 5.11
C LEU A 173 6.80 17.58 4.91
N ALA A 174 7.30 18.77 4.57
CA ALA A 174 8.74 19.03 4.47
C ALA A 174 9.47 18.72 5.78
N SER A 175 8.89 19.14 6.92
CA SER A 175 9.51 18.98 8.24
C SER A 175 9.70 17.53 8.67
N ILE A 176 8.84 16.62 8.21
CA ILE A 176 8.92 15.18 8.48
C ILE A 176 9.70 14.41 7.38
N GLY A 177 10.20 15.10 6.36
CA GLY A 177 10.91 14.51 5.23
C GLY A 177 10.01 13.86 4.16
N ALA A 178 8.72 14.19 4.14
CA ALA A 178 7.80 13.82 3.07
C ALA A 178 7.86 14.84 1.91
N ASP A 179 7.31 14.48 0.75
CA ASP A 179 7.24 15.38 -0.40
C ASP A 179 6.22 16.51 -0.15
N PRO A 180 6.64 17.79 -0.11
CA PRO A 180 5.72 18.90 0.12
C PRO A 180 4.67 19.08 -0.97
N GLN A 181 4.95 18.59 -2.19
CA GLN A 181 4.01 18.67 -3.32
C GLN A 181 2.79 17.76 -3.11
N GLU A 182 2.86 16.77 -2.20
CA GLU A 182 1.69 15.98 -1.82
C GLU A 182 0.60 16.84 -1.14
N ALA A 183 0.93 18.04 -0.64
CA ALA A 183 -0.07 18.97 -0.09
C ALA A 183 -1.17 19.32 -1.10
N LEU A 184 -0.90 19.29 -2.40
CA LEU A 184 -1.90 19.51 -3.45
C LEU A 184 -3.03 18.47 -3.42
N LEU A 185 -2.75 17.26 -2.91
CA LEU A 185 -3.73 16.18 -2.81
C LEU A 185 -4.76 16.40 -1.70
N SER A 186 -4.60 17.43 -0.87
CA SER A 186 -5.60 17.86 0.12
C SER A 186 -6.62 18.85 -0.42
N GLY A 187 -6.49 19.23 -1.70
CA GLY A 187 -7.35 20.21 -2.36
C GLY A 187 -8.83 19.84 -2.33
N THR A 188 -9.67 20.87 -2.43
CA THR A 188 -11.12 20.75 -2.32
C THR A 188 -11.81 20.64 -3.67
N PHE A 189 -13.15 20.58 -3.68
CA PHE A 189 -13.95 20.60 -4.91
C PHE A 189 -14.13 22.03 -5.44
N ALA A 190 -14.61 22.16 -6.68
CA ALA A 190 -15.10 23.44 -7.17
C ALA A 190 -16.26 23.95 -6.28
N PRO A 191 -16.38 25.27 -6.02
CA PRO A 191 -17.46 25.83 -5.20
C PRO A 191 -18.86 25.41 -5.65
N GLY A 192 -19.63 24.88 -4.71
CA GLY A 192 -21.04 24.52 -4.92
C GLY A 192 -21.96 25.75 -4.98
N THR A 193 -23.25 25.52 -5.22
CA THR A 193 -24.26 26.58 -5.19
C THR A 193 -24.83 26.74 -3.77
N ILE A 194 -24.68 27.92 -3.16
CA ILE A 194 -25.29 28.24 -1.87
C ILE A 194 -26.81 28.06 -1.94
N GLY A 195 -27.36 27.33 -0.97
CA GLY A 195 -28.79 26.99 -0.93
C GLY A 195 -29.17 25.73 -1.71
N ASP A 196 -28.19 24.94 -2.17
CA ASP A 196 -28.42 23.58 -2.67
C ASP A 196 -29.20 22.76 -1.63
N PRO A 197 -30.40 22.25 -1.97
CA PRO A 197 -31.25 21.53 -1.03
C PRO A 197 -30.67 20.17 -0.61
N THR A 198 -29.68 19.65 -1.33
CA THR A 198 -28.98 18.40 -0.97
C THR A 198 -27.83 18.64 0.00
N GLY A 199 -27.31 19.87 0.07
CA GLY A 199 -26.13 20.22 0.84
C GLY A 199 -24.81 19.62 0.30
N ALA A 200 -24.84 18.88 -0.82
CA ALA A 200 -23.68 18.18 -1.37
C ALA A 200 -22.80 19.08 -2.25
N GLY A 201 -23.35 20.09 -2.93
CA GLY A 201 -22.57 20.92 -3.83
C GLY A 201 -21.98 20.12 -4.99
N ASN A 202 -20.67 20.27 -5.24
CA ASN A 202 -19.96 19.54 -6.30
C ASN A 202 -19.17 18.33 -5.76
N THR A 203 -19.42 17.92 -4.52
CA THR A 203 -18.70 16.78 -3.93
C THR A 203 -19.11 15.47 -4.59
N CYS A 204 -18.31 14.44 -4.37
CA CYS A 204 -18.59 13.09 -4.82
C CYS A 204 -18.47 12.12 -3.64
N ASP A 205 -19.22 11.02 -3.71
CA ASP A 205 -19.19 9.97 -2.70
C ASP A 205 -19.31 8.59 -3.37
N VAL A 206 -18.17 7.93 -3.60
CA VAL A 206 -18.13 6.60 -4.22
C VAL A 206 -17.44 5.63 -3.27
N ALA A 207 -18.24 4.85 -2.54
CA ALA A 207 -17.76 3.95 -1.49
C ALA A 207 -16.72 2.91 -1.96
N ASP A 208 -16.86 2.42 -3.20
CA ASP A 208 -15.97 1.39 -3.76
C ASP A 208 -14.76 1.96 -4.52
N ASP A 209 -14.57 3.29 -4.51
CA ASP A 209 -13.41 3.94 -5.10
C ASP A 209 -12.25 3.96 -4.11
N ILE A 210 -11.22 3.15 -4.39
CA ILE A 210 -10.07 2.96 -3.50
C ILE A 210 -9.22 4.23 -3.38
N GLU A 211 -9.08 5.01 -4.45
CA GLU A 211 -8.31 6.26 -4.38
C GLU A 211 -9.14 7.37 -3.75
N GLY A 212 -10.42 7.41 -4.11
CA GLY A 212 -11.35 8.47 -3.77
C GLY A 212 -11.79 9.19 -5.03
N CYS A 213 -13.10 9.44 -5.11
CA CYS A 213 -13.72 9.92 -6.34
C CYS A 213 -13.25 11.31 -6.77
N ILE A 214 -12.67 12.10 -5.86
CA ILE A 214 -12.11 13.40 -6.20
C ILE A 214 -10.92 13.26 -7.17
N PHE A 215 -10.16 12.16 -7.04
CA PHE A 215 -9.04 11.83 -7.90
C PHE A 215 -9.49 11.10 -9.16
N SER A 216 -10.27 10.03 -8.99
CA SER A 216 -10.66 9.16 -10.12
C SER A 216 -11.54 9.88 -11.15
N GLN A 217 -12.30 10.89 -10.71
CA GLN A 217 -13.14 11.72 -11.57
C GLN A 217 -12.49 13.08 -11.91
N ASN A 218 -11.25 13.31 -11.46
CA ASN A 218 -10.50 14.54 -11.72
C ASN A 218 -11.27 15.81 -11.30
N LEU A 219 -11.84 15.78 -10.10
CA LEU A 219 -12.66 16.84 -9.52
C LEU A 219 -11.88 17.76 -8.57
N ILE A 220 -10.64 17.40 -8.23
CA ILE A 220 -9.80 18.18 -7.31
C ILE A 220 -9.46 19.55 -7.89
N VAL A 221 -9.62 20.57 -7.06
CA VAL A 221 -9.18 21.94 -7.31
C VAL A 221 -7.99 22.21 -6.42
N ASN A 222 -6.85 22.50 -7.04
CA ASN A 222 -5.64 22.85 -6.30
C ASN A 222 -5.77 24.24 -5.70
N ASP A 223 -5.83 24.32 -4.37
CA ASP A 223 -5.91 25.57 -3.61
C ASP A 223 -4.59 26.37 -3.62
N ALA A 224 -3.46 25.73 -3.96
CA ALA A 224 -2.17 26.37 -4.20
C ALA A 224 -1.53 25.83 -5.48
N SER A 225 -0.56 26.55 -6.03
CA SER A 225 0.29 26.07 -7.11
C SER A 225 1.55 25.40 -6.57
N ALA A 226 2.15 24.51 -7.37
CA ALA A 226 3.42 23.86 -7.05
C ALA A 226 4.54 24.87 -6.70
N ALA A 227 4.60 26.00 -7.41
CA ALA A 227 5.57 27.06 -7.17
C ALA A 227 5.33 27.80 -5.84
N GLU A 228 4.07 27.98 -5.44
CA GLU A 228 3.75 28.56 -4.12
C GLU A 228 4.15 27.61 -3.00
N ILE A 229 3.98 26.29 -3.19
CA ILE A 229 4.47 25.26 -2.27
C ILE A 229 5.99 25.30 -2.15
N ASP A 230 6.72 25.29 -3.27
CA ASP A 230 8.18 25.36 -3.28
C ASP A 230 8.69 26.61 -2.55
N ALA A 231 8.03 27.75 -2.76
CA ALA A 231 8.36 29.00 -2.07
C ALA A 231 8.08 28.92 -0.55
N ALA A 232 6.97 28.28 -0.14
CA ALA A 232 6.59 28.17 1.27
C ALA A 232 7.54 27.26 2.08
N VAL A 233 8.12 26.24 1.45
CA VAL A 233 9.01 25.28 2.12
C VAL A 233 10.49 25.65 2.07
N ALA A 234 10.89 26.61 1.22
CA ALA A 234 12.27 27.08 1.11
C ALA A 234 12.89 27.53 2.45
N GLY A 235 12.08 28.01 3.40
CA GLY A 235 12.53 28.41 4.75
C GLY A 235 12.59 27.28 5.79
N VAL A 236 11.88 26.17 5.59
CA VAL A 236 11.80 25.05 6.56
C VAL A 236 13.13 24.28 6.60
N ALA A 237 13.83 24.20 5.47
CA ALA A 237 15.18 23.64 5.38
C ALA A 237 16.21 24.36 6.29
N SER A 238 15.96 25.62 6.66
CA SER A 238 16.87 26.42 7.49
C SER A 238 16.63 26.29 9.00
N ALA A 239 15.43 25.87 9.44
CA ALA A 239 15.08 25.74 10.85
C ALA A 239 15.55 24.40 11.47
N ALA A 240 15.62 23.33 10.68
CA ALA A 240 16.18 22.05 11.10
C ALA A 240 17.67 22.16 11.48
N SER A 241 18.41 23.10 10.88
CA SER A 241 19.82 23.39 11.21
C SER A 241 20.01 24.17 12.51
N ALA A 242 18.99 24.89 13.00
CA ALA A 242 19.11 25.71 14.21
C ALA A 242 18.95 24.89 15.50
N SER A 243 18.19 23.79 15.47
CA SER A 243 17.97 22.92 16.64
C SER A 243 19.18 22.05 17.00
N ALA A 244 20.15 21.89 16.09
CA ALA A 244 21.42 21.21 16.35
C ALA A 244 22.44 22.09 17.10
N ALA A 245 22.24 23.41 17.16
CA ALA A 245 23.23 24.35 17.68
C ALA A 245 23.13 24.66 19.19
N VAL A 246 22.04 24.28 19.87
CA VAL A 246 21.78 24.74 21.26
C VAL A 246 22.24 23.79 22.37
N ASN A 247 22.79 22.60 22.06
CA ASN A 247 23.19 21.64 23.10
C ASN A 247 24.69 21.31 23.19
N ALA A 248 25.56 22.08 22.54
CA ALA A 248 27.01 21.89 22.60
C ALA A 248 27.71 22.97 23.43
N SER A 249 27.57 22.90 24.76
CA SER A 249 28.40 23.64 25.71
C SER A 249 28.86 22.70 26.83
N ALA A 250 29.86 21.88 26.54
CA ALA A 250 30.83 21.42 27.54
C ALA A 250 32.12 20.90 26.86
N ALA A 251 33.18 21.68 27.05
CA ALA A 251 34.61 21.34 27.08
C ALA A 251 35.25 20.58 25.89
N ALA A 252 36.01 21.35 25.11
CA ALA A 252 36.96 20.89 24.11
C ALA A 252 38.29 20.38 24.71
N CYS A 253 38.95 19.45 24.00
CA CYS A 253 40.40 19.42 23.72
C CYS A 253 40.73 18.30 22.69
N PRO A 254 41.88 18.35 21.97
CA PRO A 254 41.87 18.60 20.53
C PRO A 254 42.34 17.43 19.64
N ALA A 255 42.24 17.69 18.33
CA ALA A 255 42.45 16.83 17.17
C ALA A 255 43.73 15.97 17.15
N ALA A 256 43.61 14.80 16.51
CA ALA A 256 44.66 14.20 15.70
C ALA A 256 44.04 13.59 14.43
N ALA A 257 44.75 13.79 13.31
CA ALA A 257 44.31 13.57 11.94
C ALA A 257 44.34 12.10 11.49
N ASP A 258 43.47 11.82 10.52
CA ASP A 258 43.59 10.93 9.35
C ASP A 258 44.11 9.50 9.56
N ALA A 259 43.22 8.51 9.43
CA ALA A 259 43.25 7.53 8.34
C ALA A 259 42.30 6.34 8.61
N ALA A 260 41.78 5.82 7.49
CA ALA A 260 41.19 4.50 7.29
C ALA A 260 39.69 4.34 7.62
N ALA A 261 38.91 4.44 6.55
CA ALA A 261 37.63 3.76 6.38
C ALA A 261 37.70 2.32 6.92
N SER A 262 36.87 2.00 7.91
CA SER A 262 36.54 0.62 8.21
C SER A 262 35.47 0.14 7.23
N PRO A 263 35.65 -1.01 6.57
CA PRO A 263 34.62 -1.60 5.74
C PRO A 263 33.52 -2.10 6.67
N ALA A 264 32.27 -1.74 6.36
CA ALA A 264 31.12 -2.41 6.94
C ALA A 264 31.22 -3.90 6.60
N VAL A 265 31.21 -4.74 7.63
CA VAL A 265 31.23 -6.19 7.50
C VAL A 265 30.01 -6.62 6.72
N ALA A 266 30.20 -7.00 5.45
CA ALA A 266 29.20 -7.69 4.67
C ALA A 266 28.99 -9.07 5.30
N ALA A 267 27.87 -9.24 6.00
CA ALA A 267 27.32 -10.56 6.21
C ALA A 267 26.86 -11.07 4.84
N THR A 268 27.64 -11.98 4.24
CA THR A 268 27.29 -12.67 3.00
C THR A 268 26.06 -13.55 3.24
N ALA A 269 24.87 -12.98 3.10
CA ALA A 269 23.65 -13.74 2.90
C ALA A 269 23.71 -14.34 1.48
N ALA A 270 23.50 -15.65 1.37
CA ALA A 270 23.55 -16.41 0.12
C ALA A 270 22.36 -16.08 -0.79
N GLY A 271 22.37 -14.91 -1.41
CA GLY A 271 21.30 -14.44 -2.29
C GLY A 271 21.81 -13.55 -3.43
N THR A 272 21.07 -13.54 -4.53
CA THR A 272 21.37 -12.73 -5.71
C THR A 272 20.95 -11.29 -5.47
N ASN A 273 21.78 -10.31 -5.84
CA ASN A 273 21.37 -8.91 -5.81
C ASN A 273 20.42 -8.63 -7.00
N VAL A 274 19.20 -8.20 -6.71
CA VAL A 274 18.18 -7.89 -7.71
C VAL A 274 18.06 -6.39 -7.99
N GLN A 275 18.84 -5.53 -7.32
CA GLN A 275 18.96 -4.10 -7.63
C GLN A 275 19.85 -3.89 -8.86
N SER A 276 19.26 -3.38 -9.94
CA SER A 276 19.93 -3.18 -11.23
C SER A 276 20.24 -1.71 -11.54
N PHE A 277 19.80 -0.77 -10.70
CA PHE A 277 20.14 0.65 -10.86
C PHE A 277 21.62 0.90 -10.55
N THR A 278 22.30 1.62 -11.44
CA THR A 278 23.76 1.84 -11.39
C THR A 278 24.17 3.28 -11.10
N GLY A 279 23.22 4.20 -10.87
CA GLY A 279 23.55 5.56 -10.44
C GLY A 279 24.30 5.56 -9.10
N THR A 280 25.25 6.47 -8.92
CA THR A 280 26.18 6.49 -7.77
C THR A 280 26.31 7.85 -7.09
N LEU A 281 25.49 8.84 -7.44
CA LEU A 281 25.47 10.14 -6.76
C LEU A 281 25.15 9.91 -5.27
N GLY A 282 26.07 10.30 -4.40
CA GLY A 282 25.96 10.01 -2.96
C GLY A 282 26.17 8.56 -2.54
N GLY A 283 26.69 7.70 -3.43
CA GLY A 283 26.95 6.29 -3.18
C GLY A 283 26.07 5.37 -4.03
N ALA A 284 26.42 4.09 -4.10
CA ALA A 284 25.63 3.08 -4.80
C ALA A 284 24.37 2.71 -4.00
N ALA A 285 23.29 2.35 -4.70
CA ALA A 285 22.09 1.83 -4.06
C ALA A 285 22.42 0.52 -3.32
N PRO A 286 21.97 0.33 -2.07
CA PRO A 286 22.20 -0.90 -1.35
C PRO A 286 21.64 -2.11 -2.11
N ALA A 287 22.36 -3.22 -2.08
CA ALA A 287 21.90 -4.45 -2.71
C ALA A 287 20.54 -4.88 -2.14
N VAL A 288 19.65 -5.32 -3.03
CA VAL A 288 18.45 -6.06 -2.66
C VAL A 288 18.76 -7.53 -2.79
N VAL A 289 19.01 -8.19 -1.67
CA VAL A 289 19.39 -9.61 -1.65
C VAL A 289 18.11 -10.46 -1.69
N SER A 290 17.94 -11.25 -2.75
CA SER A 290 16.87 -12.24 -2.85
C SER A 290 17.30 -13.57 -2.23
N SER A 291 16.50 -14.11 -1.31
CA SER A 291 16.72 -15.39 -0.63
C SER A 291 15.43 -16.22 -0.56
N THR A 292 15.51 -17.44 -0.02
CA THR A 292 14.35 -18.31 0.18
C THR A 292 13.71 -18.03 1.55
N GLY A 293 12.39 -17.79 1.58
CA GLY A 293 11.63 -17.56 2.82
C GLY A 293 10.35 -16.73 2.62
N ASP A 294 9.57 -16.53 3.68
CA ASP A 294 8.30 -15.79 3.65
C ASP A 294 8.47 -14.29 3.36
N ARG A 295 9.66 -13.75 3.62
CA ARG A 295 10.08 -12.37 3.30
C ARG A 295 11.37 -12.42 2.46
N PRO A 296 11.27 -12.84 1.18
CA PRO A 296 12.42 -13.30 0.39
C PRO A 296 13.34 -12.18 -0.11
N PHE A 297 13.04 -10.91 0.16
CA PHE A 297 13.90 -9.79 -0.24
C PHE A 297 14.44 -9.08 0.98
N SER A 298 15.71 -8.67 0.96
CA SER A 298 16.29 -7.91 2.06
C SER A 298 17.17 -6.76 1.59
N VAL A 299 17.13 -5.66 2.34
CA VAL A 299 17.90 -4.43 2.10
C VAL A 299 18.41 -3.94 3.44
N ASN A 300 19.72 -3.89 3.63
CA ASN A 300 20.34 -3.45 4.89
C ASN A 300 19.72 -4.10 6.15
N GLY A 301 19.42 -5.41 6.07
CA GLY A 301 18.82 -6.18 7.18
C GLY A 301 17.30 -6.05 7.32
N ALA A 302 16.64 -5.10 6.65
CA ALA A 302 15.18 -5.07 6.56
C ALA A 302 14.69 -6.11 5.54
N THR A 303 13.65 -6.87 5.86
CA THR A 303 13.11 -7.93 4.98
C THR A 303 11.75 -7.54 4.41
N PHE A 304 11.44 -7.97 3.18
CA PHE A 304 10.25 -7.61 2.43
C PHE A 304 9.63 -8.84 1.78
N VAL A 305 8.30 -8.85 1.73
CA VAL A 305 7.51 -9.85 0.99
C VAL A 305 7.44 -9.54 -0.51
N ASN A 306 7.65 -8.27 -0.89
CA ASN A 306 7.48 -7.75 -2.25
C ASN A 306 8.80 -7.17 -2.77
N GLU A 307 9.19 -7.58 -3.98
CA GLU A 307 10.44 -7.15 -4.62
C GLU A 307 10.46 -5.65 -4.91
N GLY A 308 9.34 -5.10 -5.41
CA GLY A 308 9.17 -3.68 -5.69
C GLY A 308 9.36 -2.82 -4.45
N ALA A 309 8.76 -3.23 -3.32
CA ALA A 309 8.95 -2.55 -2.04
C ALA A 309 10.41 -2.59 -1.56
N ALA A 310 11.12 -3.70 -1.80
CA ALA A 310 12.54 -3.81 -1.48
C ALA A 310 13.41 -2.93 -2.40
N LEU A 311 13.11 -2.87 -3.70
CA LEU A 311 13.81 -2.01 -4.66
C LEU A 311 13.59 -0.52 -4.35
N GLN A 312 12.35 -0.12 -4.06
CA GLN A 312 12.02 1.24 -3.59
C GLN A 312 12.76 1.56 -2.28
N ARG A 313 12.84 0.61 -1.34
CA ARG A 313 13.64 0.79 -0.13
C ARG A 313 15.11 1.04 -0.47
N SER A 314 15.70 0.24 -1.36
CA SER A 314 17.07 0.41 -1.81
C SER A 314 17.30 1.81 -2.42
N CYS A 315 16.39 2.30 -3.27
CA CYS A 315 16.44 3.65 -3.82
C CYS A 315 16.34 4.74 -2.73
N SER A 316 15.40 4.60 -1.78
CA SER A 316 15.23 5.57 -0.69
C SER A 316 16.46 5.66 0.24
N VAL A 317 17.14 4.53 0.49
CA VAL A 317 18.36 4.52 1.31
C VAL A 317 19.50 5.21 0.58
N GLN A 318 19.61 5.01 -0.75
CA GLN A 318 20.56 5.75 -1.57
C GLN A 318 20.30 7.25 -1.54
N ASN A 319 19.04 7.66 -1.71
CA ASN A 319 18.68 9.07 -1.67
C ASN A 319 18.99 9.69 -0.31
N THR A 320 18.65 9.00 0.78
CA THR A 320 18.96 9.47 2.14
C THR A 320 20.48 9.67 2.33
N ALA A 321 21.30 8.75 1.85
CA ALA A 321 22.76 8.89 1.90
C ALA A 321 23.26 10.06 1.05
N CYS A 322 22.72 10.22 -0.16
CA CYS A 322 23.04 11.33 -1.06
C CYS A 322 22.64 12.69 -0.49
N ALA A 323 21.41 12.82 -0.01
CA ALA A 323 20.88 14.04 0.58
C ALA A 323 21.67 14.44 1.83
N ASN A 324 22.03 13.48 2.69
CA ASN A 324 22.89 13.75 3.85
C ASN A 324 24.27 14.28 3.43
N ALA A 325 24.87 13.68 2.39
CA ALA A 325 26.18 14.09 1.89
C ALA A 325 26.14 15.45 1.14
N ALA A 326 25.04 15.75 0.43
CA ALA A 326 24.80 17.06 -0.17
C ALA A 326 24.60 18.14 0.91
N ASN A 327 23.77 17.87 1.93
CA ASN A 327 23.50 18.79 3.04
C ASN A 327 24.72 19.02 3.94
N SER A 328 25.60 18.03 4.09
CA SER A 328 26.84 18.19 4.86
C SER A 328 27.96 18.87 4.06
N GLY A 329 27.71 19.26 2.80
CA GLY A 329 28.72 19.81 1.89
C GLY A 329 29.80 18.80 1.46
N ALA A 330 29.58 17.50 1.69
CA ALA A 330 30.50 16.45 1.28
C ALA A 330 30.45 16.17 -0.23
N LEU A 331 29.37 16.56 -0.91
CA LEU A 331 29.22 16.53 -2.36
C LEU A 331 29.21 17.95 -2.94
N ALA A 332 30.38 18.46 -3.31
CA ALA A 332 30.49 19.79 -3.88
C ALA A 332 29.72 19.91 -5.22
N GLY A 333 28.88 20.93 -5.33
CA GLY A 333 28.10 21.19 -6.55
C GLY A 333 26.94 20.22 -6.78
N THR A 334 26.61 19.37 -5.80
CA THR A 334 25.44 18.48 -5.82
C THR A 334 24.40 18.99 -4.85
N SER A 335 23.17 19.13 -5.32
CA SER A 335 22.01 19.50 -4.51
C SER A 335 21.19 18.29 -4.11
N VAL A 336 20.32 18.45 -3.10
CA VAL A 336 19.30 17.44 -2.77
C VAL A 336 18.36 17.18 -3.95
N SER A 337 18.15 18.18 -4.82
CA SER A 337 17.39 17.99 -6.07
C SER A 337 18.05 17.00 -7.03
N ASP A 338 19.39 16.98 -7.10
CA ASP A 338 20.12 16.02 -7.92
C ASP A 338 20.02 14.60 -7.34
N CYS A 339 20.03 14.49 -6.01
CA CYS A 339 19.78 13.24 -5.29
C CYS A 339 18.35 12.71 -5.54
N ASN A 340 17.34 13.59 -5.50
CA ASN A 340 15.95 13.23 -5.82
C ASN A 340 15.78 12.83 -7.28
N ALA A 341 16.44 13.51 -8.23
CA ALA A 341 16.42 13.12 -9.63
C ALA A 341 17.05 11.73 -9.85
N GLN A 342 18.10 11.40 -9.09
CA GLN A 342 18.66 10.06 -9.07
C GLN A 342 17.70 9.04 -8.44
N GLU A 343 17.00 9.40 -7.37
CA GLU A 343 15.98 8.55 -6.76
C GLU A 343 14.84 8.26 -7.73
N ASP A 344 14.38 9.26 -8.49
CA ASP A 344 13.36 9.09 -9.53
C ASP A 344 13.85 8.13 -10.63
N ALA A 345 15.10 8.25 -11.06
CA ALA A 345 15.70 7.32 -12.01
C ALA A 345 15.82 5.89 -11.43
N CYS A 346 16.15 5.76 -10.15
CA CYS A 346 16.21 4.48 -9.44
C CYS A 346 14.82 3.85 -9.30
N ASN A 347 13.81 4.63 -8.91
CA ASN A 347 12.43 4.21 -8.77
C ASN A 347 11.79 3.89 -10.13
N ALA A 348 12.16 4.60 -11.20
CA ALA A 348 11.76 4.27 -12.56
C ALA A 348 12.37 2.94 -13.03
N ALA A 349 13.65 2.69 -12.71
CA ALA A 349 14.30 1.39 -12.98
C ALA A 349 13.66 0.25 -12.16
N ALA A 350 13.32 0.51 -10.90
CA ALA A 350 12.57 -0.41 -10.04
C ALA A 350 11.17 -0.68 -10.60
N SER A 351 10.46 0.36 -11.03
CA SER A 351 9.10 0.26 -11.59
C SER A 351 9.07 -0.42 -12.95
N ALA A 352 10.09 -0.23 -13.80
CA ALA A 352 10.26 -1.00 -15.03
C ALA A 352 10.52 -2.49 -14.72
N LYS A 353 11.15 -2.79 -13.59
CA LYS A 353 11.33 -4.16 -13.08
C LYS A 353 10.05 -4.77 -12.50
N VAL A 354 9.21 -3.97 -11.85
CA VAL A 354 7.89 -4.38 -11.34
C VAL A 354 6.82 -4.44 -12.44
N LYS A 355 6.89 -3.62 -13.50
CA LYS A 355 6.05 -3.75 -14.70
C LYS A 355 6.35 -5.02 -15.48
N ARG A 356 7.61 -5.49 -15.45
CA ARG A 356 7.96 -6.87 -15.83
C ARG A 356 7.37 -7.95 -14.91
N ALA A 357 6.67 -7.58 -13.83
CA ALA A 357 5.88 -8.48 -12.99
C ALA A 357 4.36 -8.35 -13.20
N ALA A 358 3.87 -7.21 -13.69
CA ALA A 358 2.50 -7.02 -14.17
C ALA A 358 2.43 -7.28 -15.69
N LEU A 359 3.02 -8.40 -16.13
CA LEU A 359 3.02 -8.80 -17.52
C LEU A 359 1.63 -9.26 -17.93
N ASP A 360 1.17 -8.81 -19.10
CA ASP A 360 -0.04 -9.34 -19.72
C ASP A 360 0.25 -10.72 -20.32
N PHE A 361 -0.11 -11.77 -19.59
CA PHE A 361 0.00 -13.16 -20.07
C PHE A 361 -1.16 -13.58 -20.98
N GLY A 362 -2.02 -12.62 -21.38
CA GLY A 362 -3.18 -12.85 -22.23
C GLY A 362 -4.25 -13.66 -21.52
N SER A 363 -4.77 -14.71 -22.15
CA SER A 363 -5.80 -15.57 -21.54
C SER A 363 -5.28 -16.51 -20.47
N CYS A 364 -3.96 -16.65 -20.33
CA CYS A 364 -3.34 -17.48 -19.31
C CYS A 364 -3.02 -16.67 -18.06
N SER A 365 -3.03 -17.33 -16.91
CA SER A 365 -2.99 -16.64 -15.62
C SER A 365 -1.62 -16.65 -14.95
N ASP A 366 -0.86 -17.76 -15.04
CA ASP A 366 0.32 -17.95 -14.19
C ASP A 366 1.36 -18.89 -14.81
N PRO A 367 2.44 -18.36 -15.40
CA PRO A 367 3.53 -19.14 -15.97
C PRO A 367 4.59 -19.62 -14.94
N ALA A 368 4.32 -19.58 -13.62
CA ALA A 368 5.31 -19.99 -12.63
C ALA A 368 5.75 -21.46 -12.79
N VAL A 369 7.03 -21.71 -12.56
CA VAL A 369 7.67 -23.04 -12.53
C VAL A 369 8.00 -23.43 -11.10
N GLU A 370 7.69 -24.66 -10.73
CA GLU A 370 8.16 -25.30 -9.50
C GLU A 370 9.30 -26.27 -9.76
N PHE A 371 10.15 -26.48 -8.75
CA PHE A 371 11.19 -27.51 -8.73
C PHE A 371 11.01 -28.38 -7.49
N ALA A 372 10.64 -29.64 -7.67
CA ALA A 372 10.36 -30.54 -6.55
C ALA A 372 10.59 -32.02 -6.90
N VAL A 373 10.76 -32.83 -5.86
CA VAL A 373 10.74 -34.29 -5.94
C VAL A 373 9.28 -34.77 -5.96
N GLY A 374 8.98 -35.83 -6.69
CA GLY A 374 7.65 -36.44 -6.73
C GLY A 374 6.73 -35.90 -7.82
N LEU A 375 7.16 -34.89 -8.58
CA LEU A 375 6.41 -34.37 -9.72
C LEU A 375 6.26 -35.46 -10.79
N ASP A 376 5.02 -35.68 -11.23
CA ASP A 376 4.56 -36.81 -12.05
C ASP A 376 5.11 -38.18 -11.61
N GLY A 377 5.27 -38.39 -10.30
CA GLY A 377 5.76 -39.65 -9.75
C GLY A 377 7.27 -39.91 -9.95
N ARG A 378 8.04 -38.91 -10.41
CA ARG A 378 9.51 -39.00 -10.47
C ARG A 378 10.12 -39.02 -9.07
N LYS A 379 11.19 -39.78 -8.90
CA LYS A 379 11.95 -39.84 -7.63
C LYS A 379 13.00 -38.75 -7.52
N GLU A 380 13.43 -38.22 -8.66
CA GLU A 380 14.36 -37.12 -8.79
C GLU A 380 13.62 -35.78 -8.73
N ALA A 381 14.33 -34.74 -8.29
CA ALA A 381 13.81 -33.39 -8.37
C ALA A 381 13.72 -32.96 -9.85
N SER A 382 12.57 -32.41 -10.25
CA SER A 382 12.29 -32.01 -11.62
C SER A 382 11.52 -30.70 -11.65
N PHE A 383 11.39 -30.11 -12.83
CA PHE A 383 10.70 -28.85 -13.08
C PHE A 383 9.32 -29.11 -13.66
N GLN A 384 8.32 -28.34 -13.25
CA GLN A 384 6.96 -28.40 -13.80
C GLN A 384 6.30 -27.03 -13.71
N ALA A 385 5.37 -26.71 -14.61
CA ALA A 385 4.56 -25.52 -14.46
C ALA A 385 3.59 -25.68 -13.27
N VAL A 386 3.44 -24.67 -12.43
CA VAL A 386 2.51 -24.69 -11.29
C VAL A 386 1.07 -24.74 -11.79
N ASN A 387 0.79 -24.02 -12.88
CA ASN A 387 -0.53 -23.99 -13.48
C ASN A 387 -0.65 -24.99 -14.64
N GLN A 388 -1.11 -26.19 -14.32
CA GLN A 388 -1.33 -27.25 -15.30
C GLN A 388 -2.60 -27.08 -16.15
N ALA A 389 -3.48 -26.13 -15.82
CA ALA A 389 -4.63 -25.82 -16.66
C ALA A 389 -4.22 -25.01 -17.89
N ASP A 390 -3.36 -24.01 -17.69
CA ASP A 390 -2.89 -23.14 -18.76
C ASP A 390 -1.62 -23.68 -19.42
N PHE A 391 -0.78 -24.41 -18.67
CA PHE A 391 0.52 -24.91 -19.11
C PHE A 391 0.65 -26.41 -18.86
N ASN A 392 -0.25 -27.19 -19.46
CA ASN A 392 -0.25 -28.64 -19.33
C ASN A 392 0.97 -29.28 -20.01
N HIS A 393 1.99 -29.58 -19.22
CA HIS A 393 3.17 -30.29 -19.67
C HIS A 393 3.76 -31.09 -18.51
N GLY A 394 4.17 -32.32 -18.82
CA GLY A 394 4.82 -33.19 -17.85
C GLY A 394 6.12 -32.59 -17.31
N SER A 395 6.48 -32.95 -16.10
CA SER A 395 7.71 -32.62 -15.43
C SER A 395 8.94 -33.04 -16.23
N ALA A 396 9.98 -32.20 -16.20
CA ALA A 396 11.24 -32.43 -16.90
C ALA A 396 12.43 -32.17 -15.97
N LEU A 397 13.50 -32.94 -16.11
CA LEU A 397 14.74 -32.72 -15.34
C LEU A 397 15.49 -31.45 -15.77
N ASN A 398 15.20 -30.94 -16.96
CA ASN A 398 15.83 -29.74 -17.52
C ASN A 398 14.83 -28.59 -17.60
N ILE A 399 15.12 -27.51 -16.87
CA ILE A 399 14.33 -26.28 -16.85
C ILE A 399 14.07 -25.71 -18.25
N GLY A 400 15.03 -25.87 -19.16
CA GLY A 400 14.92 -25.37 -20.54
C GLY A 400 13.73 -25.97 -21.28
N VAL A 401 13.31 -27.20 -20.96
CA VAL A 401 12.14 -27.85 -21.57
C VAL A 401 10.87 -27.14 -21.12
N ILE A 402 10.70 -26.96 -19.81
CA ILE A 402 9.50 -26.32 -19.22
C ILE A 402 9.44 -24.84 -19.59
N ALA A 403 10.56 -24.12 -19.48
CA ALA A 403 10.65 -22.70 -19.83
C ALA A 403 10.39 -22.44 -21.33
N SER A 404 10.83 -23.34 -22.21
CA SER A 404 10.55 -23.23 -23.65
C SER A 404 9.08 -23.46 -23.96
N PHE A 405 8.49 -24.48 -23.33
CA PHE A 405 7.06 -24.76 -23.46
C PHE A 405 6.20 -23.59 -22.99
N ILE A 406 6.43 -23.09 -21.77
CA ILE A 406 5.66 -21.98 -21.19
C ILE A 406 5.72 -20.72 -22.07
N CYS A 407 6.91 -20.33 -22.54
CA CYS A 407 7.01 -19.15 -23.41
C CYS A 407 6.40 -19.37 -24.80
N SER A 408 6.43 -20.60 -25.32
CA SER A 408 5.74 -20.95 -26.56
C SER A 408 4.22 -20.80 -26.38
N GLU A 409 3.68 -21.33 -25.28
CA GLU A 409 2.26 -21.29 -24.96
C GLU A 409 1.77 -19.86 -24.74
N LEU A 410 2.57 -19.05 -24.03
CA LEU A 410 2.32 -17.61 -23.84
C LEU A 410 2.20 -16.88 -25.19
N SER A 411 3.06 -17.24 -26.15
CA SER A 411 3.03 -16.64 -27.50
C SER A 411 1.83 -17.12 -28.33
N SER A 412 1.54 -18.42 -28.31
CA SER A 412 0.52 -19.01 -29.19
C SER A 412 -0.88 -18.94 -28.58
N SER A 413 -1.12 -19.75 -27.57
CA SER A 413 -2.47 -20.09 -27.10
C SER A 413 -2.99 -19.04 -26.12
N CYS A 414 -2.09 -18.46 -25.33
CA CYS A 414 -2.43 -17.43 -24.36
C CYS A 414 -2.57 -16.05 -25.00
N GLN A 415 -1.92 -15.79 -26.14
CA GLN A 415 -1.84 -14.47 -26.77
C GLN A 415 -1.32 -13.37 -25.82
N ALA A 416 -0.21 -13.65 -25.14
CA ALA A 416 0.41 -12.72 -24.21
C ALA A 416 0.95 -11.45 -24.92
N GLY A 417 0.98 -10.34 -24.19
CA GLY A 417 1.49 -9.06 -24.67
C GLY A 417 2.99 -9.09 -25.00
N ALA A 418 3.44 -8.16 -25.85
CA ALA A 418 4.82 -8.12 -26.34
C ALA A 418 5.87 -8.03 -25.20
N ASP A 419 5.56 -7.29 -24.13
CA ASP A 419 6.42 -7.18 -22.95
C ASP A 419 6.54 -8.51 -22.19
N ALA A 420 5.48 -9.31 -22.16
CA ALA A 420 5.48 -10.63 -21.55
C ALA A 420 6.33 -11.62 -22.34
N LEU A 421 6.30 -11.56 -23.68
CA LEU A 421 7.13 -12.39 -24.55
C LEU A 421 8.62 -12.03 -24.46
N ALA A 422 8.92 -10.72 -24.39
CA ALA A 422 10.27 -10.24 -24.16
C ALA A 422 10.81 -10.67 -22.78
N ALA A 423 9.99 -10.55 -21.74
CA ALA A 423 10.33 -11.02 -20.40
C ALA A 423 10.50 -12.54 -20.35
N CYS A 424 9.68 -13.31 -21.05
CA CYS A 424 9.81 -14.77 -21.12
C CYS A 424 11.10 -15.22 -21.81
N THR A 425 11.53 -14.49 -22.84
CA THR A 425 12.85 -14.71 -23.48
C THR A 425 13.99 -14.44 -22.50
N ALA A 426 13.90 -13.36 -21.71
CA ALA A 426 14.88 -13.07 -20.66
C ALA A 426 14.84 -14.13 -19.54
N ALA A 427 13.66 -14.62 -19.17
CA ALA A 427 13.45 -15.67 -18.17
C ALA A 427 14.09 -16.98 -18.60
N GLN A 428 13.98 -17.37 -19.87
CA GLN A 428 14.67 -18.54 -20.42
C GLN A 428 16.19 -18.41 -20.32
N ALA A 429 16.75 -17.22 -20.60
CA ALA A 429 18.18 -16.98 -20.50
C ALA A 429 18.66 -17.05 -19.04
N ALA A 430 17.91 -16.44 -18.12
CA ALA A 430 18.20 -16.46 -16.68
C ALA A 430 18.12 -17.88 -16.10
N ALA A 431 17.09 -18.64 -16.47
CA ALA A 431 16.91 -20.03 -16.05
C ALA A 431 18.04 -20.94 -16.53
N LYS A 432 18.52 -20.75 -17.77
CA LYS A 432 19.66 -21.51 -18.33
C LYS A 432 20.98 -21.23 -17.61
N ALA A 433 21.12 -20.09 -16.95
CA ALA A 433 22.33 -19.72 -16.21
C ALA A 433 22.40 -20.32 -14.80
N ALA A 434 21.36 -21.04 -14.36
CA ALA A 434 21.25 -21.62 -13.03
C ALA A 434 20.82 -23.09 -13.07
N THR A 435 20.84 -23.77 -11.92
CA THR A 435 20.43 -25.17 -11.78
C THR A 435 19.52 -25.38 -10.57
N GLY A 436 18.74 -26.47 -10.61
CA GLY A 436 17.81 -26.83 -9.54
C GLY A 436 16.83 -25.72 -9.19
N GLN A 437 16.53 -25.54 -7.90
CA GLN A 437 15.59 -24.53 -7.43
C GLN A 437 15.95 -23.11 -7.91
N ALA A 438 17.23 -22.76 -7.93
CA ALA A 438 17.68 -21.44 -8.38
C ALA A 438 17.34 -21.16 -9.86
N ALA A 439 17.23 -22.19 -10.70
CA ALA A 439 16.79 -22.03 -12.08
C ALA A 439 15.30 -21.73 -12.21
N ALA A 440 14.47 -22.39 -11.39
CA ALA A 440 13.03 -22.09 -11.31
C ALA A 440 12.80 -20.68 -10.75
N ASP A 441 13.56 -20.29 -9.72
CA ASP A 441 13.47 -18.96 -9.12
C ASP A 441 13.91 -17.87 -10.10
N ALA A 442 14.99 -18.11 -10.85
CA ALA A 442 15.46 -17.18 -11.89
C ALA A 442 14.43 -16.99 -13.01
N PHE A 443 13.77 -18.08 -13.42
CA PHE A 443 12.67 -18.01 -14.40
C PHE A 443 11.48 -17.21 -13.85
N ASN A 444 11.03 -17.56 -12.65
CA ASN A 444 9.87 -16.94 -12.00
C ASN A 444 10.08 -15.46 -11.69
N SER A 445 11.27 -15.10 -11.20
CA SER A 445 11.63 -13.72 -10.90
C SER A 445 11.68 -12.86 -12.16
N ALA A 446 12.17 -13.41 -13.28
CA ALA A 446 12.20 -12.69 -14.55
C ALA A 446 10.81 -12.41 -15.14
N LEU A 447 9.81 -13.24 -14.79
CA LEU A 447 8.40 -13.05 -15.13
C LEU A 447 7.60 -12.37 -14.00
N GLY A 448 8.24 -12.07 -12.87
CA GLY A 448 7.61 -11.51 -11.68
C GLY A 448 6.49 -12.35 -11.07
N VAL A 449 6.55 -13.68 -11.22
CA VAL A 449 5.63 -14.65 -10.61
C VAL A 449 6.26 -15.39 -9.45
N SER A 450 5.48 -16.09 -8.61
CA SER A 450 6.00 -16.78 -7.42
C SER A 450 5.30 -18.11 -7.14
N ALA A 451 6.02 -19.23 -7.34
CA ALA A 451 5.53 -20.57 -7.05
C ALA A 451 5.15 -20.78 -5.56
N SER A 452 5.93 -20.22 -4.64
CA SER A 452 5.74 -20.36 -3.18
C SER A 452 4.47 -19.69 -2.65
N LYS A 453 4.11 -18.53 -3.23
CA LYS A 453 2.92 -17.75 -2.84
C LYS A 453 1.64 -18.50 -3.18
N LYS A 454 1.63 -19.27 -4.28
CA LYS A 454 0.50 -20.10 -4.68
C LYS A 454 0.47 -21.43 -3.92
N ARG A 455 1.62 -22.02 -3.58
CA ARG A 455 1.70 -23.21 -2.70
C ARG A 455 1.15 -22.92 -1.29
N ALA A 456 1.34 -21.70 -0.77
CA ALA A 456 0.72 -21.25 0.48
C ALA A 456 -0.80 -21.03 0.35
N VAL A 457 -1.28 -20.53 -0.79
CA VAL A 457 -2.73 -20.41 -1.08
C VAL A 457 -3.38 -21.79 -1.26
N LEU A 458 -2.68 -22.73 -1.91
CA LEU A 458 -3.15 -24.11 -2.11
C LEU A 458 -3.13 -24.90 -0.78
N ASN A 459 -2.14 -24.70 0.08
CA ASN A 459 -2.10 -25.39 1.38
C ASN A 459 -2.82 -24.65 2.53
N ALA A 460 -3.45 -23.50 2.27
CA ALA A 460 -4.20 -22.78 3.30
C ALA A 460 -5.46 -23.55 3.70
N ASN A 461 -5.69 -23.70 5.00
CA ASN A 461 -6.95 -24.24 5.50
C ASN A 461 -8.08 -23.23 5.19
N VAL A 462 -9.00 -23.60 4.29
CA VAL A 462 -10.17 -22.76 3.96
C VAL A 462 -11.37 -23.01 4.88
N GLN A 463 -11.25 -23.94 5.85
CA GLN A 463 -12.22 -24.11 6.93
C GLN A 463 -12.01 -23.02 7.97
N THR A 464 -12.95 -22.08 8.03
CA THR A 464 -12.89 -20.91 8.91
C THR A 464 -13.68 -21.08 10.21
N PHE A 465 -14.45 -22.16 10.34
CA PHE A 465 -15.15 -22.49 11.57
C PHE A 465 -14.17 -22.89 12.67
N THR A 466 -14.23 -22.20 13.80
CA THR A 466 -13.30 -22.36 14.93
C THR A 466 -13.90 -23.08 16.15
N GLY A 467 -15.20 -23.42 16.12
CA GLY A 467 -15.82 -24.23 17.17
C GLY A 467 -15.10 -25.57 17.29
N ALA A 468 -14.87 -26.04 18.52
CA ALA A 468 -13.98 -27.17 18.81
C ALA A 468 -14.52 -28.17 19.83
N LEU A 469 -15.84 -28.18 20.07
CA LEU A 469 -16.50 -29.21 20.88
C LEU A 469 -16.24 -30.58 20.25
N GLY A 470 -15.59 -31.48 21.00
CA GLY A 470 -15.17 -32.77 20.48
C GLY A 470 -13.96 -32.76 19.52
N GLY A 471 -13.24 -31.63 19.43
CA GLY A 471 -12.09 -31.43 18.56
C GLY A 471 -12.34 -30.41 17.45
N ALA A 472 -11.28 -29.90 16.84
CA ALA A 472 -11.38 -28.98 15.71
C ALA A 472 -11.83 -29.70 14.43
N ALA A 473 -12.55 -28.98 13.57
CA ALA A 473 -12.89 -29.49 12.25
C ALA A 473 -11.61 -29.73 11.44
N PRO A 474 -11.49 -30.87 10.74
CA PRO A 474 -10.32 -31.16 9.93
C PRO A 474 -10.14 -30.10 8.85
N ALA A 475 -8.88 -29.75 8.57
CA ALA A 475 -8.56 -28.73 7.59
C ALA A 475 -9.12 -29.10 6.20
N VAL A 476 -9.63 -28.09 5.51
CA VAL A 476 -9.99 -28.17 4.10
C VAL A 476 -8.86 -27.48 3.35
N VAL A 477 -8.05 -28.26 2.64
CA VAL A 477 -6.91 -27.74 1.87
C VAL A 477 -7.26 -27.65 0.40
N GLN A 478 -6.75 -26.64 -0.30
CA GLN A 478 -7.06 -26.38 -1.69
C GLN A 478 -5.98 -26.95 -2.62
N SER A 479 -6.21 -28.08 -3.29
CA SER A 479 -5.21 -28.66 -4.20
C SER A 479 -5.43 -28.24 -5.65
N SER A 480 -4.43 -28.44 -6.51
CA SER A 480 -4.58 -28.29 -7.96
C SER A 480 -5.22 -29.56 -8.58
N GLY A 481 -6.13 -29.38 -9.54
CA GLY A 481 -6.80 -30.48 -10.28
C GLY A 481 -8.34 -30.38 -10.31
N ASP A 482 -9.01 -31.31 -10.99
CA ASP A 482 -10.47 -31.34 -11.18
C ASP A 482 -11.28 -31.43 -9.88
N ARG A 483 -10.63 -31.80 -8.77
CA ARG A 483 -11.22 -31.91 -7.42
C ARG A 483 -10.40 -31.08 -6.44
N PRO A 484 -10.49 -29.73 -6.51
CA PRO A 484 -9.51 -28.83 -5.92
C PRO A 484 -9.63 -28.63 -4.41
N PHE A 485 -10.45 -29.40 -3.69
CA PHE A 485 -10.57 -29.32 -2.23
C PHE A 485 -10.36 -30.69 -1.61
N ALA A 486 -9.63 -30.78 -0.50
CA ALA A 486 -9.39 -32.05 0.18
C ALA A 486 -9.62 -31.96 1.69
N VAL A 487 -10.20 -33.02 2.27
CA VAL A 487 -10.43 -33.20 3.71
C VAL A 487 -10.04 -34.63 4.08
N ASN A 488 -9.05 -34.78 4.97
CA ASN A 488 -8.54 -36.09 5.40
C ASN A 488 -8.26 -37.07 4.22
N GLY A 489 -7.71 -36.56 3.12
CA GLY A 489 -7.38 -37.34 1.91
C GLY A 489 -8.54 -37.58 0.93
N ALA A 490 -9.79 -37.25 1.28
CA ALA A 490 -10.91 -37.25 0.33
C ALA A 490 -10.93 -35.93 -0.46
N THR A 491 -11.11 -35.99 -1.78
CA THR A 491 -11.13 -34.80 -2.65
C THR A 491 -12.55 -34.40 -3.08
N PHE A 492 -12.77 -33.14 -3.43
CA PHE A 492 -14.08 -32.57 -3.77
C PHE A 492 -13.96 -31.59 -4.92
N VAL A 493 -14.95 -31.60 -5.82
CA VAL A 493 -15.05 -30.65 -6.94
C VAL A 493 -15.51 -29.26 -6.48
N ASN A 494 -16.24 -29.18 -5.37
CA ASN A 494 -16.84 -27.95 -4.84
C ASN A 494 -16.40 -27.72 -3.39
N LYS A 495 -16.04 -26.47 -3.09
CA LYS A 495 -15.63 -25.98 -1.76
C LYS A 495 -16.69 -26.27 -0.70
N ALA A 496 -17.97 -26.00 -1.00
CA ALA A 496 -19.07 -26.17 -0.06
C ALA A 496 -19.18 -27.64 0.39
N ALA A 497 -19.06 -28.59 -0.53
CA ALA A 497 -19.08 -30.01 -0.21
C ALA A 497 -17.90 -30.46 0.65
N ALA A 498 -16.71 -29.86 0.46
CA ALA A 498 -15.54 -30.12 1.28
C ALA A 498 -15.70 -29.55 2.70
N LEU A 499 -16.20 -28.32 2.83
CA LEU A 499 -16.47 -27.68 4.12
C LEU A 499 -17.53 -28.44 4.91
N GLN A 500 -18.64 -28.83 4.26
CA GLN A 500 -19.66 -29.70 4.85
C GLN A 500 -19.09 -31.05 5.29
N ARG A 501 -18.20 -31.66 4.48
CA ARG A 501 -17.50 -32.89 4.89
C ARG A 501 -16.68 -32.65 6.16
N SER A 502 -15.93 -31.56 6.23
CA SER A 502 -15.14 -31.19 7.40
C SER A 502 -16.02 -31.07 8.67
N CYS A 503 -17.16 -30.39 8.57
CA CYS A 503 -18.14 -30.29 9.67
C CYS A 503 -18.70 -31.66 10.09
N SER A 504 -19.07 -32.52 9.14
CA SER A 504 -19.59 -33.86 9.45
C SER A 504 -18.57 -34.78 10.14
N VAL A 505 -17.29 -34.64 9.79
CA VAL A 505 -16.19 -35.38 10.43
C VAL A 505 -16.03 -34.91 11.87
N GLN A 506 -16.13 -33.60 12.12
CA GLN A 506 -16.11 -33.03 13.45
C GLN A 506 -17.28 -33.53 14.31
N ASN A 507 -18.50 -33.53 13.77
CA ASN A 507 -19.66 -34.01 14.52
C ASN A 507 -19.54 -35.50 14.87
N THR A 508 -19.04 -36.31 13.93
CA THR A 508 -18.80 -37.74 14.19
C THR A 508 -17.83 -37.95 15.36
N ALA A 509 -16.73 -37.19 15.39
CA ALA A 509 -15.76 -37.24 16.47
C ALA A 509 -16.36 -36.75 17.81
N CYS A 510 -17.09 -35.63 17.79
CA CYS A 510 -17.77 -35.08 18.95
C CYS A 510 -18.81 -36.04 19.52
N SER A 511 -19.69 -36.59 18.68
CA SER A 511 -20.73 -37.53 19.07
C SER A 511 -20.15 -38.81 19.68
N ASN A 512 -19.05 -39.32 19.13
CA ASN A 512 -18.35 -40.48 19.70
C ASN A 512 -17.75 -40.17 21.09
N ALA A 513 -17.18 -38.98 21.27
CA ALA A 513 -16.64 -38.54 22.55
C ALA A 513 -17.75 -38.27 23.59
N ALA A 514 -18.91 -37.76 23.18
CA ALA A 514 -20.06 -37.58 24.05
C ALA A 514 -20.66 -38.92 24.49
N ASN A 515 -20.85 -39.86 23.55
CA ASN A 515 -21.39 -41.19 23.83
C ASN A 515 -20.47 -42.06 24.68
N SER A 516 -19.15 -41.87 24.60
CA SER A 516 -18.17 -42.57 25.43
C SER A 516 -17.97 -41.93 26.82
N GLY A 517 -18.62 -40.79 27.10
CA GLY A 517 -18.45 -40.03 28.34
C GLY A 517 -17.14 -39.26 28.43
N ALA A 518 -16.39 -39.15 27.33
CA ALA A 518 -15.13 -38.41 27.26
C ALA A 518 -15.34 -36.87 27.21
N LEU A 519 -16.53 -36.41 26.81
CA LEU A 519 -16.94 -35.00 26.86
C LEU A 519 -17.83 -34.76 28.09
N ALA A 520 -17.21 -34.31 29.19
CA ALA A 520 -17.96 -33.99 30.41
C ALA A 520 -18.82 -32.74 30.21
N GLY A 521 -20.13 -32.86 30.46
CA GLY A 521 -21.07 -31.74 30.39
C GLY A 521 -21.55 -31.37 28.99
N SER A 522 -21.33 -32.22 27.99
CA SER A 522 -21.83 -32.02 26.63
C SER A 522 -22.51 -33.26 26.08
N SER A 523 -23.55 -33.06 25.30
CA SER A 523 -24.41 -34.09 24.73
C SER A 523 -24.22 -34.18 23.21
N VAL A 524 -24.75 -35.25 22.61
CA VAL A 524 -24.85 -35.37 21.15
C VAL A 524 -25.66 -34.21 20.54
N ALA A 525 -26.62 -33.64 21.29
CA ALA A 525 -27.37 -32.47 20.83
C ALA A 525 -26.47 -31.22 20.71
N ASP A 526 -25.50 -31.05 21.61
CA ASP A 526 -24.53 -29.95 21.53
C ASP A 526 -23.56 -30.14 20.36
N CYS A 527 -23.19 -31.38 20.05
CA CYS A 527 -22.41 -31.71 18.87
C CYS A 527 -23.16 -31.40 17.56
N ASN A 528 -24.47 -31.70 17.50
CA ASN A 528 -25.31 -31.36 16.34
C ASN A 528 -25.48 -29.84 16.19
N ALA A 529 -25.68 -29.11 17.29
CA ALA A 529 -25.75 -27.64 17.25
C ALA A 529 -24.44 -27.02 16.76
N GLN A 530 -23.29 -27.62 17.12
CA GLN A 530 -22.01 -27.22 16.55
C GLN A 530 -21.90 -27.55 15.06
N GLU A 531 -22.40 -28.69 14.61
CA GLU A 531 -22.43 -29.04 13.18
C GLU A 531 -23.26 -28.03 12.37
N ASP A 532 -24.42 -27.61 12.89
CA ASP A 532 -25.26 -26.60 12.26
C ASP A 532 -24.54 -25.25 12.16
N ALA A 533 -23.84 -24.83 13.22
CA ALA A 533 -23.02 -23.62 13.20
C ALA A 533 -21.83 -23.72 12.23
N CYS A 534 -21.21 -24.90 12.14
CA CYS A 534 -20.12 -25.18 11.19
C CYS A 534 -20.61 -25.14 9.75
N ASN A 535 -21.76 -25.76 9.47
CA ASN A 535 -22.38 -25.77 8.14
C ASN A 535 -22.92 -24.40 7.73
N ALA A 536 -23.32 -23.54 8.68
CA ALA A 536 -23.70 -22.16 8.40
C ALA A 536 -22.48 -21.26 8.07
N ALA A 537 -21.28 -21.64 8.52
CA ALA A 537 -20.02 -20.97 8.20
C ALA A 537 -19.32 -21.53 6.95
N ALA A 538 -19.81 -22.66 6.41
CA ALA A 538 -19.32 -23.34 5.21
C ALA A 538 -19.89 -22.74 3.92
#